data_AF-A0A370X9D6-F1
#
_entry.id   AF-A0A370X9D6-F1
#
_cell.length_a   1.000
_cell.length_b   1.000
_cell.length_c   1.000
_cell.angle_alpha   90.00
_cell.angle_beta   90.00
_cell.angle_gamma   90.00
#
_symmetry.space_group_name_H-M   'P 1'
#
loop_
_entity.id
_entity.type
_entity.pdbx_description
1 polymer ?
#
loop_
_entity_poly.entity_id
_entity_poly.type
_entity_poly.pdbx_seq_one_letter_code
_entity_poly.pdbx_strand_id
1 'polypeptide(L)'
;MNTSSRVAAMAPPPFASLVDHEGLTRVSLAYVAHRLNLYLRFGEPAYYVQHDRWRRMAAFRPAAMFCRIRWEANDYGTVRWQVMVMQACTSLDVAQRIPGVHPGARLLLHAEGERQVRATLSCIDAIDALNIAPADTSPAYWRTLGNRLAVQGPLPLYTTERHAAWLAGRALS
;
A
#
# COMPACT_ATOMS: atom_id res chain seq x y z
N MET A 1 -33.46 46.84 -12.19
CA MET A 1 -32.97 45.81 -13.14
C MET A 1 -32.07 44.87 -12.34
N ASN A 2 -32.56 43.68 -11.99
CA ASN A 2 -31.83 42.70 -11.17
C ASN A 2 -30.91 41.87 -12.08
N THR A 3 -29.60 41.97 -11.85
CA THR A 3 -28.62 41.10 -12.51
C THR A 3 -28.44 39.84 -11.66
N SER A 4 -29.10 38.75 -12.04
CA SER A 4 -28.88 37.42 -11.47
C SER A 4 -27.44 36.97 -11.75
N SER A 5 -26.63 36.87 -10.69
CA SER A 5 -25.33 36.19 -10.74
C SER A 5 -25.57 34.68 -10.85
N ARG A 6 -25.23 34.10 -12.01
CA ARG A 6 -25.21 32.65 -12.22
C ARG A 6 -23.94 32.10 -11.59
N VAL A 7 -24.06 31.43 -10.45
CA VAL A 7 -22.97 30.57 -9.94
C VAL A 7 -22.84 29.42 -10.94
N ALA A 8 -21.78 29.47 -11.77
CA ALA A 8 -21.42 28.37 -12.63
C ALA A 8 -21.08 27.17 -11.73
N ALA A 9 -21.80 26.06 -11.90
CA ALA A 9 -21.47 24.80 -11.26
C ALA A 9 -20.08 24.37 -11.77
N MET A 10 -19.05 24.56 -10.93
CA MET A 10 -17.68 24.19 -11.23
C MET A 10 -17.65 22.66 -11.37
N ALA A 11 -17.24 22.17 -12.54
CA ALA A 11 -17.01 20.74 -12.74
C ALA A 11 -16.05 20.23 -11.66
N PRO A 12 -16.27 19.03 -11.09
CA PRO A 12 -15.37 18.50 -10.08
C PRO A 12 -13.94 18.51 -10.63
N PRO A 13 -12.95 18.96 -9.83
CA PRO A 13 -11.56 19.04 -10.29
C PRO A 13 -11.12 17.67 -10.82
N PRO A 14 -10.36 17.63 -11.92
CA PRO A 14 -9.87 16.36 -12.45
C PRO A 14 -9.08 15.65 -11.34
N PHE A 15 -9.21 14.32 -11.25
CA PHE A 15 -8.59 13.51 -10.19
C PHE A 15 -7.10 13.84 -9.96
N ALA A 16 -6.36 14.16 -11.02
CA ALA A 16 -4.97 14.62 -10.92
C ALA A 16 -4.79 15.84 -10.00
N SER A 17 -5.68 16.83 -10.09
CA SER A 17 -5.65 18.04 -9.26
C SER A 17 -6.01 17.77 -7.80
N LEU A 18 -6.96 16.85 -7.52
CA LEU A 18 -7.28 16.43 -6.15
C LEU A 18 -6.11 15.70 -5.49
N VAL A 19 -5.46 14.83 -6.24
CA VAL A 19 -4.31 14.04 -5.75
C VAL A 19 -3.14 14.93 -5.40
N ASP A 20 -2.81 15.90 -6.25
CA ASP A 20 -1.69 16.81 -6.03
C ASP A 20 -2.02 17.84 -4.92
N HIS A 21 -3.29 18.24 -4.75
CA HIS A 21 -3.72 19.11 -3.64
C HIS A 21 -3.80 18.40 -2.27
N GLU A 22 -4.20 17.13 -2.23
CA GLU A 22 -4.35 16.35 -0.99
C GLU A 22 -3.10 15.55 -0.61
N GLY A 23 -2.01 15.66 -1.39
CA GLY A 23 -0.77 14.90 -1.16
C GLY A 23 -0.96 13.38 -1.25
N LEU A 24 -1.92 12.92 -2.04
CA LEU A 24 -2.26 11.50 -2.11
C LEU A 24 -1.15 10.69 -2.80
N THR A 25 -0.87 9.52 -2.25
CA THR A 25 0.01 8.55 -2.89
C THR A 25 -0.78 7.69 -3.87
N ARG A 26 -0.41 7.75 -5.14
CA ARG A 26 -0.98 6.95 -6.23
C ARG A 26 -0.25 5.63 -6.35
N VAL A 27 -0.99 4.52 -6.40
CA VAL A 27 -0.46 3.17 -6.55
C VAL A 27 -1.09 2.51 -7.76
N SER A 28 -0.27 2.14 -8.73
CA SER A 28 -0.67 1.46 -9.96
C SER A 28 -0.89 -0.01 -9.69
N LEU A 29 -2.01 -0.52 -10.18
CA LEU A 29 -2.45 -1.91 -10.15
C LEU A 29 -2.75 -2.35 -11.58
N ALA A 30 -2.50 -3.62 -11.88
CA ALA A 30 -2.67 -4.14 -13.22
C ALA A 30 -3.04 -5.63 -13.20
N TYR A 31 -3.88 -6.03 -14.14
CA TYR A 31 -4.24 -7.43 -14.33
C TYR A 31 -4.17 -7.77 -15.82
N VAL A 32 -3.29 -8.70 -16.17
CA VAL A 32 -3.15 -9.29 -17.49
C VAL A 32 -3.23 -10.79 -17.31
N ALA A 33 -4.27 -11.40 -17.87
CA ALA A 33 -4.52 -12.82 -17.76
C ALA A 33 -3.24 -13.62 -18.09
N HIS A 34 -2.91 -14.59 -17.22
CA HIS A 34 -1.77 -15.49 -17.33
C HIS A 34 -0.37 -14.85 -17.38
N ARG A 35 -0.24 -13.51 -17.29
CA ARG A 35 1.06 -12.82 -17.37
C ARG A 35 1.38 -11.93 -16.18
N LEU A 36 0.43 -11.15 -15.70
CA LEU A 36 0.68 -10.18 -14.63
C LEU A 36 -0.53 -10.05 -13.73
N ASN A 37 -0.31 -10.16 -12.43
CA ASN A 37 -1.28 -9.80 -11.42
C ASN A 37 -0.62 -8.88 -10.38
N LEU A 38 -0.97 -7.61 -10.44
CA LEU A 38 -0.51 -6.56 -9.54
C LEU A 38 -1.71 -5.99 -8.79
N TYR A 39 -1.85 -6.39 -7.53
CA TYR A 39 -3.04 -6.07 -6.71
C TYR A 39 -2.64 -5.68 -5.29
N LEU A 40 -3.63 -5.20 -4.51
CA LEU A 40 -3.47 -4.87 -3.10
C LEU A 40 -3.95 -6.04 -2.25
N ARG A 41 -3.14 -6.49 -1.29
CA ARG A 41 -3.55 -7.50 -0.29
C ARG A 41 -4.28 -6.86 0.90
N PHE A 42 -3.88 -5.65 1.26
CA PHE A 42 -4.56 -4.82 2.26
C PHE A 42 -4.24 -3.34 2.02
N GLY A 43 -4.98 -2.49 2.74
CA GLY A 43 -4.91 -1.04 2.66
C GLY A 43 -6.20 -0.49 2.08
N GLU A 44 -6.72 0.56 2.70
CA GLU A 44 -7.96 1.21 2.28
C GLU A 44 -7.63 2.42 1.42
N PRO A 45 -7.80 2.33 0.09
CA PRO A 45 -7.64 3.50 -0.76
C PRO A 45 -8.83 4.43 -0.58
N ALA A 46 -8.55 5.73 -0.56
CA ALA A 46 -9.58 6.76 -0.56
C ALA A 46 -10.34 6.78 -1.90
N TYR A 47 -9.64 6.47 -3.00
CA TYR A 47 -10.20 6.52 -4.35
C TYR A 47 -9.62 5.43 -5.25
N TYR A 48 -10.45 4.93 -6.16
CA TYR A 48 -10.01 4.14 -7.30
C TYR A 48 -10.24 4.89 -8.60
N VAL A 49 -9.25 4.85 -9.48
CA VAL A 49 -9.36 5.40 -10.84
C VAL A 49 -8.97 4.34 -11.84
N GLN A 50 -9.90 4.00 -12.72
CA GLN A 50 -9.63 3.09 -13.81
C GLN A 50 -8.94 3.86 -14.94
N HIS A 51 -7.73 3.45 -15.31
CA HIS A 51 -7.02 4.03 -16.45
C HIS A 51 -7.40 3.31 -17.74
N ASP A 52 -7.38 1.98 -17.71
CA ASP A 52 -7.73 1.12 -18.84
C ASP A 52 -8.44 -0.15 -18.33
N ARG A 53 -8.94 -1.02 -19.23
CA ARG A 53 -9.57 -2.30 -18.89
C ARG A 53 -8.71 -3.25 -18.03
N TRP A 54 -7.40 -3.02 -17.98
CA TRP A 54 -6.40 -3.90 -17.36
C TRP A 54 -5.51 -3.16 -16.36
N ARG A 55 -5.71 -1.84 -16.18
CA ARG A 55 -4.92 -0.98 -15.30
C ARG A 55 -5.84 -0.10 -14.49
N ARG A 56 -5.64 -0.11 -13.17
CA ARG A 56 -6.35 0.78 -12.24
C ARG A 56 -5.35 1.39 -11.27
N MET A 57 -5.69 2.54 -10.72
CA MET A 57 -4.91 3.27 -9.75
C MET A 57 -5.70 3.34 -8.45
N ALA A 58 -5.01 3.12 -7.34
CA ALA A 58 -5.53 3.31 -6.00
C ALA A 58 -4.84 4.54 -5.39
N ALA A 59 -5.63 5.46 -4.83
CA ALA A 59 -5.12 6.66 -4.17
C ALA A 59 -5.19 6.48 -2.65
N PHE A 60 -4.07 6.71 -1.97
CA PHE A 60 -3.95 6.59 -0.53
C PHE A 60 -3.69 7.94 0.11
N ARG A 61 -4.32 8.16 1.26
CA ARG A 61 -4.03 9.32 2.11
C ARG A 61 -2.60 9.25 2.63
N PRO A 62 -1.97 10.39 2.94
CA PRO A 62 -0.65 10.41 3.59
C PRO A 62 -0.64 9.54 4.86
N ALA A 63 0.50 8.89 5.13
CA ALA A 63 0.72 7.95 6.23
C ALA A 63 -0.12 6.65 6.21
N ALA A 64 -1.05 6.46 5.25
CA ALA A 64 -1.78 5.22 5.08
C ALA A 64 -0.83 4.07 4.70
N MET A 65 -1.00 2.91 5.34
CA MET A 65 -0.23 1.72 5.02
C MET A 65 -1.00 0.80 4.09
N PHE A 66 -0.29 0.18 3.16
CA PHE A 66 -0.85 -0.74 2.18
C PHE A 66 0.16 -1.80 1.77
N CYS A 67 -0.35 -2.94 1.32
CA CYS A 67 0.45 -4.04 0.82
C CYS A 67 0.12 -4.31 -0.64
N ARG A 68 1.14 -4.25 -1.49
CA ARG A 68 1.03 -4.55 -2.91
C ARG A 68 1.74 -5.87 -3.21
N ILE A 69 1.03 -6.75 -3.92
CA ILE A 69 1.54 -8.03 -4.39
C ILE A 69 1.69 -7.98 -5.90
N ARG A 70 2.84 -8.40 -6.40
CA ARG A 70 3.13 -8.61 -7.81
C ARG A 70 3.41 -10.08 -8.05
N TRP A 71 2.58 -10.69 -8.87
CA TRP A 71 2.86 -11.96 -9.51
C TRP A 71 3.03 -11.75 -11.01
N GLU A 72 4.06 -12.34 -11.59
CA GLU A 72 4.37 -12.25 -13.01
C GLU A 72 4.80 -13.61 -13.55
N ALA A 73 4.30 -13.96 -14.72
CA ALA A 73 4.64 -15.16 -15.45
C ALA A 73 4.90 -14.85 -16.92
N ASN A 74 5.77 -15.64 -17.51
CA ASN A 74 6.00 -15.68 -18.95
C ASN A 74 5.53 -17.04 -19.49
N ASP A 75 5.77 -17.27 -20.78
CA ASP A 75 5.35 -18.49 -21.46
C ASP A 75 6.11 -19.75 -20.94
N TYR A 76 7.13 -19.58 -20.09
CA TYR A 76 7.92 -20.64 -19.46
C TYR A 76 7.62 -20.83 -17.97
N GLY A 77 6.69 -20.08 -17.40
CA GLY A 77 6.27 -20.20 -16.01
C GLY A 77 6.34 -18.89 -15.22
N THR A 78 6.26 -19.01 -13.89
CA THR A 78 6.33 -17.85 -13.01
C THR A 78 7.73 -17.22 -13.04
N VAL A 79 7.80 -15.94 -13.34
CA VAL A 79 9.03 -15.15 -13.37
C VAL A 79 9.25 -14.42 -12.05
N ARG A 80 8.17 -13.94 -11.42
CA ARG A 80 8.31 -13.10 -10.22
C ARG A 80 7.17 -13.27 -9.23
N TRP A 81 7.53 -13.48 -7.96
CA TRP A 81 6.68 -13.27 -6.80
C TRP A 81 7.28 -12.18 -5.95
N GLN A 82 6.53 -11.12 -5.69
CA GLN A 82 6.98 -10.01 -4.87
C GLN A 82 5.85 -9.49 -3.98
N VAL A 83 6.17 -9.24 -2.72
CA VAL A 83 5.29 -8.56 -1.76
C VAL A 83 6.02 -7.32 -1.26
N MET A 84 5.30 -6.20 -1.24
CA MET A 84 5.80 -4.94 -0.72
C MET A 84 4.79 -4.35 0.25
N VAL A 85 5.20 -4.14 1.50
CA VAL A 85 4.43 -3.34 2.47
C VAL A 85 5.03 -1.95 2.51
N MET A 86 4.18 -0.96 2.29
CA MET A 86 4.57 0.43 2.11
C MET A 86 3.67 1.35 2.93
N GLN A 87 4.21 2.52 3.24
CA GLN A 87 3.46 3.62 3.83
C GLN A 87 3.47 4.80 2.85
N ALA A 88 2.31 5.36 2.57
CA ALA A 88 2.15 6.58 1.80
C ALA A 88 2.94 7.72 2.46
N CYS A 89 3.78 8.40 1.69
CA CYS A 89 4.59 9.48 2.21
C CYS A 89 3.75 10.72 2.51
N THR A 90 4.08 11.42 3.59
CA THR A 90 3.68 12.81 3.80
C THR A 90 4.66 13.74 3.06
N SER A 91 4.29 15.01 2.87
CA SER A 91 5.11 16.00 2.15
C SER A 91 6.51 16.23 2.74
N LEU A 92 6.75 15.78 3.98
CA LEU A 92 8.03 15.93 4.69
C LEU A 92 8.84 14.62 4.75
N ASP A 93 8.29 13.50 4.27
CA ASP A 93 8.97 12.21 4.35
C ASP A 93 9.98 12.01 3.22
N VAL A 94 11.10 11.34 3.53
CA VAL A 94 12.01 10.80 2.52
C VAL A 94 11.29 9.69 1.75
N ALA A 95 10.86 10.00 0.53
CA ALA A 95 10.15 9.08 -0.33
C ALA A 95 11.11 8.18 -1.12
N GLN A 96 10.88 6.87 -1.10
CA GLN A 96 11.56 5.95 -2.00
C GLN A 96 10.80 5.88 -3.34
N ARG A 97 11.54 5.99 -4.44
CA ARG A 97 10.97 5.77 -5.78
C ARG A 97 10.67 4.29 -5.97
N ILE A 98 9.39 3.97 -6.08
CA ILE A 98 8.91 2.60 -6.29
C ILE A 98 8.12 2.58 -7.61
N PRO A 99 8.42 1.65 -8.54
CA PRO A 99 7.72 1.60 -9.82
C PRO A 99 6.20 1.49 -9.65
N GLY A 100 5.48 2.38 -10.32
CA GLY A 100 4.03 2.49 -10.24
C GLY A 100 3.50 3.13 -8.96
N VAL A 101 4.36 3.72 -8.11
CA VAL A 101 3.95 4.49 -6.93
C VAL A 101 4.43 5.93 -7.07
N HIS A 102 3.52 6.90 -7.02
CA HIS A 102 3.82 8.32 -7.22
C HIS A 102 3.16 9.18 -6.13
N PRO A 103 3.86 10.13 -5.50
CA PRO A 103 5.25 10.56 -5.77
C PRO A 103 6.32 9.56 -5.30
N GLY A 104 5.95 8.64 -4.40
CA GLY A 104 6.77 7.58 -3.87
C GLY A 104 6.11 7.00 -2.63
N ALA A 105 6.79 6.11 -1.94
CA ALA A 105 6.32 5.61 -0.64
C ALA A 105 7.52 5.24 0.24
N ARG A 106 7.27 5.16 1.54
CA ARG A 106 8.22 4.60 2.49
C ARG A 106 8.11 3.09 2.46
N LEU A 107 9.15 2.41 1.99
CA LEU A 107 9.21 0.96 1.97
C LEU A 107 9.44 0.43 3.40
N LEU A 108 8.56 -0.45 3.86
CA LEU A 108 8.65 -1.07 5.19
C LEU A 108 9.12 -2.52 5.10
N LEU A 109 8.61 -3.26 4.12
CA LEU A 109 8.99 -4.64 3.86
C LEU A 109 9.02 -4.87 2.36
N HIS A 110 10.06 -5.55 1.88
CA HIS A 110 10.14 -6.10 0.54
C HIS A 110 10.57 -7.55 0.65
N ALA A 111 9.74 -8.45 0.13
CA ALA A 111 10.01 -9.87 0.03
C ALA A 111 9.88 -10.31 -1.43
N GLU A 112 10.83 -11.11 -1.88
CA GLU A 112 10.86 -11.65 -3.24
C GLU A 112 11.14 -13.14 -3.22
N GLY A 113 10.49 -13.86 -4.13
CA GLY A 113 10.54 -15.31 -4.22
C GLY A 113 9.51 -16.00 -3.34
N GLU A 114 9.17 -17.23 -3.72
CA GLU A 114 8.03 -17.97 -3.16
C GLU A 114 8.11 -18.12 -1.63
N ARG A 115 9.26 -18.55 -1.10
CA ARG A 115 9.42 -18.82 0.33
C ARG A 115 9.19 -17.57 1.19
N GLN A 116 9.81 -16.44 0.84
CA GLN A 116 9.69 -15.20 1.60
C GLN A 116 8.30 -14.58 1.46
N VAL A 117 7.73 -14.63 0.25
CA VAL A 117 6.37 -14.15 0.01
C VAL A 117 5.36 -14.98 0.80
N ARG A 118 5.45 -16.31 0.75
CA ARG A 118 4.58 -17.20 1.53
C ARG A 118 4.68 -16.94 3.03
N ALA A 119 5.90 -16.81 3.56
CA ALA A 119 6.13 -16.46 4.96
C ALA A 119 5.50 -15.10 5.34
N THR A 120 5.63 -14.09 4.47
CA THR A 120 5.02 -12.78 4.68
C THR A 120 3.49 -12.87 4.69
N LEU A 121 2.91 -13.62 3.76
CA LEU A 121 1.46 -13.84 3.70
C LEU A 121 0.96 -14.55 4.96
N SER A 122 1.66 -15.58 5.44
CA SER A 122 1.31 -16.25 6.70
C SER A 122 1.37 -15.31 7.90
N CYS A 123 2.31 -14.37 7.95
CA CYS A 123 2.32 -13.34 9.00
C CYS A 123 1.13 -12.38 8.89
N ILE A 124 0.73 -12.00 7.66
CA ILE A 124 -0.46 -11.18 7.44
C ILE A 124 -1.71 -11.93 7.92
N ASP A 125 -1.86 -13.19 7.54
CA ASP A 125 -3.01 -14.02 7.92
C ASP A 125 -3.07 -14.23 9.44
N ALA A 126 -1.91 -14.35 10.11
CA ALA A 126 -1.85 -14.44 11.57
C ALA A 126 -2.30 -13.14 12.26
N ILE A 127 -2.05 -11.98 11.65
CA ILE A 127 -2.52 -10.68 12.15
C ILE A 127 -4.03 -10.54 11.91
N ASP A 128 -4.50 -10.90 10.71
CA ASP A 128 -5.92 -10.92 10.37
C ASP A 128 -6.69 -11.80 11.38
N ALA A 129 -6.14 -12.96 11.78
CA ALA A 129 -6.73 -13.87 12.77
C ALA A 129 -6.84 -13.26 14.20
N LEU A 130 -6.07 -12.22 14.51
CA LEU A 130 -6.20 -11.46 15.76
C LEU A 130 -7.28 -10.36 15.67
N ASN A 131 -8.04 -10.28 14.57
CA ASN A 131 -8.99 -9.20 14.27
C ASN A 131 -8.33 -7.82 14.22
N ILE A 132 -7.04 -7.75 13.88
CA ILE A 132 -6.31 -6.51 13.68
C ILE A 132 -6.16 -6.29 12.18
N ALA A 133 -6.59 -5.13 11.68
CA ALA A 133 -6.32 -4.79 10.29
C ALA A 133 -4.79 -4.68 10.07
N PRO A 134 -4.19 -5.39 9.10
CA PRO A 134 -2.76 -5.32 8.84
C PRO A 134 -2.29 -3.90 8.50
N ALA A 135 -3.17 -3.08 7.93
CA ALA A 135 -2.95 -1.66 7.65
C ALA A 135 -2.81 -0.79 8.91
N ASP A 136 -3.29 -1.26 10.06
CA ASP A 136 -3.22 -0.57 11.35
C ASP A 136 -2.12 -1.15 12.25
N THR A 137 -1.23 -1.98 11.74
CA THR A 137 -0.13 -2.53 12.54
C THR A 137 1.01 -1.52 12.69
N SER A 138 2.00 -1.84 13.52
CA SER A 138 3.16 -0.95 13.69
C SER A 138 4.05 -0.94 12.44
N PRO A 139 4.44 0.22 11.89
CA PRO A 139 5.44 0.30 10.81
C PRO A 139 6.80 -0.29 11.20
N ALA A 140 7.15 -0.26 12.50
CA ALA A 140 8.38 -0.85 13.02
C ALA A 140 8.34 -2.39 13.00
N TYR A 141 7.15 -2.99 13.17
CA TYR A 141 6.97 -4.42 13.04
C TYR A 141 7.28 -4.89 11.62
N TRP A 142 6.72 -4.23 10.60
CA TRP A 142 6.97 -4.57 9.20
C TRP A 142 8.46 -4.49 8.82
N ARG A 143 9.16 -3.44 9.27
CA ARG A 143 10.62 -3.33 9.08
C ARG A 143 11.37 -4.47 9.74
N THR A 144 10.99 -4.82 10.97
CA THR A 144 11.61 -5.93 11.70
C THR A 144 11.38 -7.25 10.96
N LEU A 145 10.16 -7.50 10.49
CA LEU A 145 9.81 -8.69 9.73
C LEU A 145 10.61 -8.77 8.42
N GLY A 146 10.70 -7.67 7.67
CA GLY A 146 11.50 -7.59 6.45
C GLY A 146 12.98 -7.89 6.69
N ASN A 147 13.56 -7.30 7.74
CA ASN A 147 14.94 -7.59 8.14
C ASN A 147 15.15 -9.06 8.50
N ARG A 148 14.20 -9.67 9.22
CA ARG A 148 14.28 -11.09 9.61
C ARG A 148 14.16 -12.03 8.41
N LEU A 149 13.30 -11.71 7.45
CA LEU A 149 13.19 -12.46 6.19
C LEU A 149 14.50 -12.40 5.39
N ALA A 150 15.13 -11.22 5.29
CA ALA A 150 16.39 -11.04 4.57
C ALA A 150 17.54 -11.86 5.16
N VAL A 151 17.61 -11.98 6.50
CA VAL A 151 18.63 -12.79 7.19
C VAL A 151 18.19 -14.25 7.46
N GLN A 152 17.04 -14.67 6.91
CA GLN A 152 16.44 -16.01 7.13
C GLN A 152 16.29 -16.39 8.62
N GLY A 153 16.06 -15.38 9.47
CA GLY A 153 15.92 -15.56 10.92
C GLY A 153 14.50 -15.94 11.36
N PRO A 154 14.29 -16.17 12.67
CA PRO A 154 12.97 -16.42 13.22
C PRO A 154 12.05 -15.21 12.99
N LEU A 155 10.82 -15.48 12.57
CA LEU A 155 9.84 -14.44 12.26
C LEU A 155 9.24 -13.89 13.56
N PRO A 156 9.14 -12.56 13.72
CA PRO A 156 8.56 -11.96 14.91
C PRO A 156 7.05 -12.22 14.95
N LEU A 157 6.56 -12.70 16.10
CA LEU A 157 5.13 -12.75 16.38
C LEU A 157 4.59 -11.34 16.62
N TYR A 158 3.39 -11.09 16.09
CA TYR A 158 2.61 -9.91 16.41
C TYR A 158 1.53 -10.31 17.41
N THR A 159 1.37 -9.54 18.48
CA THR A 159 0.41 -9.82 19.55
C THR A 159 -0.48 -8.61 19.81
N THR A 160 -1.63 -8.86 20.43
CA THR A 160 -2.59 -7.84 20.84
C THR A 160 -2.00 -6.83 21.82
N GLU A 161 -1.14 -7.28 22.75
CA GLU A 161 -0.48 -6.40 23.73
C GLU A 161 0.49 -5.44 23.02
N ARG A 162 1.24 -5.97 22.04
CA ARG A 162 2.15 -5.15 21.23
C ARG A 162 1.38 -4.13 20.39
N HIS A 163 0.22 -4.52 19.88
CA HIS A 163 -0.65 -3.62 19.12
C HIS A 163 -1.20 -2.50 20.02
N ALA A 164 -1.71 -2.83 21.21
CA ALA A 164 -2.20 -1.85 22.18
C ALA A 164 -1.10 -0.86 22.63
N ALA A 165 0.11 -1.35 22.90
CA ALA A 165 1.25 -0.50 23.25
C ALA A 165 1.61 0.48 22.12
N TRP A 166 1.54 0.02 20.87
CA TRP A 166 1.77 0.89 19.71
C TRP A 166 0.66 1.93 19.53
N LEU A 167 -0.60 1.56 19.71
CA LEU A 167 -1.72 2.50 19.66
C LEU A 167 -1.59 3.59 20.73
N ALA A 168 -1.23 3.20 21.96
CA ALA A 168 -0.98 4.14 23.06
C ALA A 168 0.17 5.12 22.72
N GLY A 169 1.26 4.61 22.13
CA GLY A 169 2.37 5.47 21.67
C GLY A 169 1.98 6.42 20.54
N ARG A 170 1.10 6.00 19.63
CA ARG A 170 0.59 6.83 18.52
C ARG A 170 -0.30 7.97 19.01
N ALA A 171 -1.07 7.76 20.09
CA ALA A 171 -1.92 8.81 20.67
C ALA A 171 -1.13 9.95 21.35
N LEU A 172 0.16 9.73 21.64
CA LEU A 172 1.05 10.68 22.29
C LEU A 172 1.90 11.53 21.32
N SER A 173 1.81 11.25 20.01
CA SER A 173 2.58 11.92 18.94
C SER A 173 1.70 12.87 18.13
#